data_AF-A0A537KCC9-F1
#
_entry.id   AF-A0A537KCC9-F1
#
_cell.length_a   1.000
_cell.length_b   1.000
_cell.length_c   1.000
_cell.angle_alpha   90.00
_cell.angle_beta   90.00
_cell.angle_gamma   90.00
#
_symmetry.space_group_name_H-M   'P 1'
#
loop_
_entity.id
_entity.type
_entity.pdbx_description
1 polymer ?
#
loop_
_entity_poly.entity_id
_entity_poly.type
_entity_poly.pdbx_seq_one_letter_code
_entity_poly.pdbx_strand_id
1 'polypeptide(L)'
;TFDYIPARPDLITRARRLKKVCARHDVPLKAAAIQFPLGHPAVAAVLIGCRSAAEVDENVRMFRCEIPAGLWDDLRRERLIPEGVPAPDAEGRRA
;
A
#
# COMPACT_ATOMS: atom_id res chain seq x y z
N THR A 1 -0.89 -4.81 25.19
CA THR A 1 0.53 -5.22 25.04
C THR A 1 0.96 -4.94 23.62
N PHE A 2 2.20 -4.50 23.39
CA PHE A 2 2.70 -4.26 22.03
C PHE A 2 3.16 -5.58 21.40
N ASP A 3 2.88 -5.78 20.11
CA ASP A 3 3.24 -7.00 19.35
C ASP A 3 4.69 -6.96 18.83
N TYR A 4 5.66 -6.85 19.74
CA TYR A 4 7.10 -6.94 19.43
C TYR A 4 7.59 -8.38 19.34
N ILE A 5 6.87 -9.23 18.60
CA ILE A 5 7.23 -10.63 18.34
C ILE A 5 7.50 -10.83 16.85
N PRO A 6 8.23 -11.89 16.45
CA PRO A 6 8.34 -12.25 15.04
C PRO A 6 6.98 -12.37 14.38
N ALA A 7 6.83 -11.79 13.19
CA ALA A 7 5.59 -11.88 12.44
C ALA A 7 5.22 -13.35 12.17
N ARG A 8 3.96 -13.70 12.42
CA ARG A 8 3.47 -15.06 12.16
C ARG A 8 3.66 -15.44 10.69
N PRO A 9 3.89 -16.73 10.36
CA PRO A 9 4.14 -17.17 8.99
C PRO A 9 3.02 -16.80 7.99
N ASP A 10 1.77 -16.76 8.44
CA ASP A 10 0.62 -16.37 7.64
C ASP A 10 0.66 -14.89 7.21
N LEU A 11 1.11 -13.99 8.09
CA LEU A 11 1.30 -12.57 7.77
C LEU A 11 2.41 -12.38 6.74
N ILE A 12 3.54 -13.08 6.90
CA ILE A 12 4.65 -13.03 5.95
C ILE A 12 4.19 -13.54 4.58
N THR A 13 3.42 -14.62 4.56
CA THR A 13 2.87 -15.20 3.32
C THR A 13 1.92 -14.21 2.63
N ARG A 14 1.03 -13.55 3.39
CA ARG A 14 0.15 -12.50 2.86
C ARG A 14 0.94 -11.32 2.30
N ALA A 15 1.97 -10.86 3.00
CA ALA A 15 2.84 -9.78 2.52
C ALA A 15 3.57 -10.14 1.21
N ARG A 16 4.02 -11.39 1.06
CA ARG A 16 4.62 -11.88 -0.19
C ARG A 16 3.61 -11.93 -1.34
N ARG A 17 2.36 -12.32 -1.06
CA ARG A 17 1.28 -12.28 -2.06
C ARG A 17 0.98 -10.85 -2.51
N LEU A 18 0.87 -9.90 -1.57
CA LEU A 18 0.75 -8.48 -1.87
C LEU A 18 1.88 -8.01 -2.79
N LYS A 19 3.13 -8.32 -2.44
CA LYS A 19 4.30 -7.98 -3.26
C LYS A 19 4.21 -8.55 -4.68
N LYS A 20 3.75 -9.80 -4.82
CA LYS A 20 3.60 -10.46 -6.13
C LYS A 20 2.55 -9.76 -6.98
N VAL A 21 1.41 -9.37 -6.41
CA VAL A 21 0.39 -8.61 -7.15
C VAL A 21 0.94 -7.27 -7.61
N CYS A 22 1.53 -6.47 -6.71
CA CYS A 22 2.10 -5.17 -7.08
C CYS A 22 3.17 -5.30 -8.19
N ALA A 23 4.00 -6.34 -8.14
CA ALA A 23 5.01 -6.60 -9.16
C ALA A 23 4.44 -6.92 -10.55
N ARG A 24 3.22 -7.45 -10.68
CA ARG A 24 2.56 -7.64 -12.00
C ARG A 24 2.16 -6.33 -12.66
N HIS A 25 2.07 -5.26 -11.88
CA HIS A 25 1.71 -3.91 -12.32
C HIS A 25 2.94 -2.98 -12.32
N ASP A 26 4.15 -3.52 -12.17
CA ASP A 26 5.40 -2.74 -12.03
C ASP A 26 5.39 -1.71 -10.89
N VAL A 27 4.55 -1.92 -9.88
CA VAL A 27 4.41 -1.04 -8.71
C VAL A 27 5.21 -1.61 -7.52
N PRO A 28 6.07 -0.82 -6.86
CA PRO A 28 6.67 -1.22 -5.60
C PRO A 28 5.60 -1.38 -4.50
N LEU A 29 5.65 -2.46 -3.72
CA LEU A 29 4.70 -2.67 -2.61
C LEU A 29 4.66 -1.47 -1.62
N LYS A 30 5.79 -0.81 -1.39
CA LYS A 30 5.85 0.39 -0.54
C LYS A 30 4.99 1.53 -1.09
N ALA A 31 4.97 1.74 -2.40
CA ALA A 31 4.12 2.76 -3.03
C ALA A 31 2.63 2.48 -2.77
N ALA A 32 2.19 1.24 -3.03
CA ALA A 32 0.82 0.82 -2.74
C ALA A 32 0.48 0.98 -1.25
N ALA A 33 1.38 0.60 -0.35
CA ALA A 33 1.15 0.71 1.10
C ALA A 33 0.99 2.16 1.58
N ILE A 34 1.80 3.10 1.06
CA ILE A 34 1.74 4.51 1.44
C ILE A 34 0.46 5.16 0.90
N GLN A 35 0.04 4.81 -0.30
CA GLN A 35 -1.10 5.45 -0.96
C GLN A 35 -2.46 4.83 -0.59
N PHE A 36 -2.52 3.52 -0.30
CA PHE A 36 -3.78 2.81 -0.05
C PHE A 36 -4.72 3.48 0.97
N PRO A 37 -4.27 3.92 2.16
CA PRO A 37 -5.18 4.51 3.14
C PRO A 37 -5.87 5.79 2.65
N LEU A 38 -5.25 6.51 1.72
CA LEU A 38 -5.79 7.77 1.17
C LEU A 38 -7.01 7.55 0.27
N GLY A 39 -7.32 6.31 -0.10
CA GLY A 39 -8.55 5.98 -0.80
C GLY A 39 -9.80 6.18 0.07
N HIS A 40 -9.67 6.18 1.39
CA HIS A 40 -10.82 6.32 2.29
C HIS A 40 -11.07 7.80 2.64
N PRO A 41 -12.31 8.33 2.50
CA PRO A 41 -12.59 9.76 2.66
C PRO A 41 -12.31 10.31 4.06
N ALA A 42 -12.35 9.45 5.08
CA ALA A 42 -12.00 9.81 6.47
C ALA A 42 -10.48 9.99 6.70
N VAL A 43 -9.61 9.62 5.76
CA VAL A 43 -8.15 9.70 5.93
C VAL A 43 -7.65 11.02 5.38
N ALA A 44 -7.27 11.93 6.29
CA ALA A 44 -6.72 13.22 5.91
C ALA A 44 -5.24 13.15 5.47
N ALA A 45 -4.46 12.27 6.10
CA ALA A 45 -3.03 12.10 5.86
C ALA A 45 -2.55 10.70 6.30
N VAL A 46 -1.40 10.29 5.74
CA VAL A 46 -0.68 9.06 6.12
C VAL A 46 0.68 9.46 6.67
N LEU A 47 0.97 9.06 7.91
CA LEU A 47 2.25 9.34 8.56
C LEU A 47 3.24 8.21 8.26
N ILE A 48 4.39 8.56 7.66
CA ILE A 48 5.47 7.62 7.38
C ILE A 48 6.71 8.02 8.17
N GLY A 49 7.22 7.09 8.99
CA GLY A 49 8.45 7.28 9.74
C GLY A 49 9.69 7.22 8.83
N CYS A 50 10.71 8.00 9.18
CA CYS A 50 12.02 7.99 8.54
C CYS A 50 13.10 8.34 9.58
N ARG A 51 14.32 7.81 9.37
CA ARG A 51 15.50 7.99 10.22
C ARG A 51 16.67 8.63 9.48
N SER A 52 16.53 8.89 8.18
CA SER A 52 17.55 9.54 7.36
C SER A 52 16.91 10.33 6.21
N ALA A 53 17.69 11.26 5.62
CA ALA A 53 17.27 12.00 4.44
C ALA A 53 16.95 11.07 3.25
N ALA A 54 17.75 10.01 3.06
CA ALA A 54 17.51 9.02 2.00
C ALA A 54 16.15 8.30 2.16
N GLU A 55 15.72 8.03 3.39
CA GLU A 55 14.39 7.47 3.65
C GLU A 55 13.27 8.48 3.38
N VAL A 56 13.49 9.77 3.67
CA VAL A 56 12.55 10.84 3.27
C VAL A 56 12.38 10.86 1.76
N ASP A 57 13.49 10.86 1.02
CA ASP A 57 13.48 10.87 -0.45
C ASP A 57 12.82 9.61 -1.03
N GLU A 58 13.06 8.44 -0.43
CA GLU A 58 12.37 7.21 -0.80
C GLU A 58 10.86 7.33 -0.57
N ASN A 59 10.42 7.82 0.58
CA ASN A 59 9.00 7.97 0.90
C ASN A 59 8.31 8.91 -0.08
N VAL A 60 8.92 10.05 -0.41
CA VAL A 60 8.39 10.99 -1.42
C VAL A 60 8.29 10.33 -2.79
N ARG A 61 9.30 9.56 -3.21
CA ARG A 61 9.28 8.84 -4.48
C ARG A 61 8.18 7.78 -4.53
N MET A 62 8.01 7.01 -3.46
CA MET A 62 6.96 5.98 -3.36
C MET A 62 5.56 6.60 -3.33
N PHE A 63 5.39 7.76 -2.66
CA PHE A 63 4.14 8.51 -2.65
C PHE A 63 3.76 9.04 -4.04
N ARG A 64 4.74 9.43 -4.85
CA ARG A 64 4.53 9.94 -6.22
C ARG A 64 4.48 8.86 -7.31
N CYS A 65 4.69 7.59 -6.96
CA CYS A 65 4.61 6.49 -7.92
C CYS A 65 3.18 6.41 -8.46
N GLU A 66 3.03 6.42 -9.78
CA GLU A 66 1.73 6.17 -10.40
C GLU A 66 1.29 4.73 -10.12
N ILE A 67 0.03 4.56 -9.75
CA ILE A 67 -0.56 3.24 -9.45
C ILE A 67 -1.74 3.03 -10.39
N PRO A 68 -1.66 2.06 -11.32
CA PRO A 68 -2.79 1.70 -12.15
C PRO A 68 -3.99 1.24 -11.30
N ALA A 69 -5.21 1.69 -11.63
CA ALA A 69 -6.42 1.28 -10.92
C ALA A 69 -6.59 -0.25 -10.87
N GLY A 70 -6.15 -0.94 -11.93
CA GLY A 70 -6.18 -2.41 -12.01
C GLY A 70 -5.38 -3.13 -10.93
N LEU A 71 -4.39 -2.47 -10.30
CA LEU A 71 -3.69 -3.02 -9.13
C LEU A 71 -4.67 -3.24 -7.97
N TRP A 72 -5.53 -2.26 -7.69
CA TRP A 72 -6.48 -2.35 -6.59
C TRP A 72 -7.54 -3.42 -6.84
N ASP A 73 -8.00 -3.55 -8.08
CA ASP A 73 -8.96 -4.56 -8.48
C ASP A 73 -8.40 -5.97 -8.36
N ASP A 74 -7.14 -6.17 -8.75
CA ASP A 74 -6.43 -7.42 -8.53
C ASP A 74 -6.30 -7.77 -7.04
N LEU A 75 -5.96 -6.79 -6.19
CA LEU A 75 -5.85 -6.99 -4.76
C LEU A 75 -7.18 -7.40 -4.11
N ARG A 76 -8.31 -6.82 -4.56
CA ARG A 76 -9.66 -7.21 -4.12
C ARG A 76 -9.99 -8.63 -4.56
N ARG A 77 -9.78 -8.93 -5.85
CA ARG A 77 -10.06 -10.25 -6.45
C ARG A 77 -9.25 -11.37 -5.79
N GLU A 78 -8.01 -11.09 -5.39
CA GLU A 78 -7.18 -12.04 -4.64
C GLU A 78 -7.47 -12.09 -3.12
N ARG A 79 -8.45 -11.31 -2.66
CA ARG A 79 -8.85 -11.15 -1.25
C ARG A 79 -7.68 -10.72 -0.35
N LEU A 80 -6.77 -9.92 -0.90
CA LEU A 80 -5.64 -9.35 -0.17
C LEU A 80 -6.01 -8.02 0.50
N ILE A 81 -7.00 -7.32 -0.07
CA ILE A 81 -7.78 -6.25 0.56
C ILE A 81 -9.28 -6.61 0.50
N PRO A 82 -10.13 -6.13 1.43
CA PRO A 82 -11.56 -6.42 1.39
C PRO A 82 -12.27 -5.73 0.21
N GLU A 83 -13.30 -6.35 -0.34
CA GLU A 83 -13.98 -5.90 -1.58
C GLU A 83 -14.60 -4.50 -1.48
N GLY A 84 -15.16 -4.14 -0.32
CA GLY A 84 -15.80 -2.85 -0.10
C GLY A 84 -14.87 -1.73 0.38
N VAL A 85 -13.55 -1.96 0.45
CA VAL A 85 -12.63 -0.93 0.93
C VAL A 85 -12.31 0.06 -0.20
N PRO A 86 -12.57 1.37 0.00
CA PRO A 86 -12.15 2.40 -0.93
C PRO A 86 -10.64 2.34 -1.17
N ALA A 87 -10.23 2.49 -2.43
CA ALA A 87 -8.83 2.60 -2.81
C ALA A 87 -8.65 3.85 -3.68
N PRO A 88 -7.44 4.43 -3.74
CA PRO A 88 -7.18 5.60 -4.58
C PRO A 88 -7.56 5.33 -6.04
N ASP A 89 -8.13 6.34 -6.71
CA ASP A 89 -8.33 6.28 -8.16
C ASP A 89 -7.02 6.54 -8.93
N ALA A 90 -7.06 6.39 -10.27
CA ALA A 90 -5.89 6.57 -11.13
C ALA A 90 -5.30 8.00 -11.10
N GLU A 91 -6.01 8.95 -10.51
CA GLU A 91 -5.60 10.36 -10.44
C GLU A 91 -5.21 10.77 -9.01
N GLY A 92 -5.15 9.81 -8.08
CA GLY A 92 -4.83 10.04 -6.67
C GLY A 92 -5.87 10.89 -5.95
N ARG A 93 -7.07 11.06 -6.52
CA ARG A 93 -8.13 11.86 -5.95
C ARG A 93 -8.96 11.01 -4.99
N ARG A 94 -9.43 11.67 -3.94
CA ARG A 94 -10.32 11.07 -2.95
C ARG A 94 -11.60 10.63 -3.68
N ALA A 95 -11.93 9.36 -3.58
CA ALA A 95 -13.25 8.87 -3.95
C ALA A 95 -14.34 9.50 -3.07
#